data_AF-A0A9X0YS56-F1
#
_entry.id   AF-A0A9X0YS56-F1
#
_cell.length_a   1.000
_cell.length_b   1.000
_cell.length_c   1.000
_cell.angle_alpha   90.00
_cell.angle_beta   90.00
_cell.angle_gamma   90.00
#
_symmetry.space_group_name_H-M   'P 1'
#
loop_
_entity.id
_entity.type
_entity.pdbx_description
1 polymer ?
#
loop_
_entity_poly.entity_id
_entity_poly.type
_entity_poly.pdbx_seq_one_letter_code
_entity_poly.pdbx_strand_id
1 'polypeptide(L)'
;MDRLKNKVAIVTGGASGMGKSESSRFASEGAKVVVADLNLEGGLVAQKGGAAYTAAKHGVVGYTKHLAAVYSSKGIKVNAIAPGTIQTPITEE
;
A
#
# COMPACT_ATOMS: atom_id res chain seq x y z
N MET A 1 14.25 18.47 1.17
CA MET A 1 13.20 17.43 1.17
C MET A 1 12.31 17.73 2.35
N ASP A 2 11.02 17.99 2.15
CA ASP A 2 10.05 18.26 3.25
C ASP A 2 8.58 18.15 2.76
N ARG A 3 8.35 17.37 1.69
CA ARG A 3 7.04 17.31 1.01
C ARG A 3 5.91 16.81 1.92
N LEU A 4 6.26 16.04 2.96
CA LEU A 4 5.31 15.42 3.89
C LEU A 4 5.48 15.94 5.33
N LYS A 5 6.12 17.09 5.51
CA LYS A 5 6.23 17.75 6.82
C LYS A 5 4.84 17.96 7.44
N ASN A 6 4.72 17.71 8.74
CA ASN A 6 3.48 17.77 9.52
C ASN A 6 2.39 16.77 9.08
N LYS A 7 2.76 15.72 8.33
CA LYS A 7 1.86 14.61 8.03
C LYS A 7 2.15 13.42 8.94
N VAL A 8 1.09 12.72 9.31
CA VAL A 8 1.15 11.40 9.93
C VAL A 8 0.68 10.41 8.88
N ALA A 9 1.46 9.35 8.67
CA ALA A 9 1.13 8.28 7.73
C ALA A 9 1.07 6.94 8.46
N ILE A 10 0.06 6.13 8.14
CA ILE A 10 0.00 4.73 8.56
C ILE A 10 0.28 3.90 7.31
N VAL A 11 1.24 2.98 7.38
CA VAL A 11 1.60 2.07 6.29
C VAL A 11 1.39 0.64 6.78
N THR A 12 0.50 -0.09 6.10
CA THR A 12 0.29 -1.53 6.32
C THR A 12 1.18 -2.34 5.38
N GLY A 13 1.75 -3.47 5.82
CA GLY A 13 2.67 -4.24 4.97
C GLY A 13 4.02 -3.55 4.76
N GLY A 14 4.44 -2.72 5.73
CA GLY A 14 5.62 -1.87 5.63
C GLY A 14 6.97 -2.52 5.98
N ALA A 15 7.01 -3.81 6.32
CA ALA A 15 8.24 -4.51 6.71
C ALA A 15 9.11 -4.91 5.51
N SER A 16 8.53 -5.10 4.31
CA SER A 16 9.24 -5.54 3.10
C SER A 16 8.70 -4.89 1.82
N GLY A 17 9.35 -5.17 0.69
CA GLY A 17 8.91 -4.77 -0.65
C GLY A 17 8.55 -3.28 -0.78
N MET A 18 7.41 -3.01 -1.43
CA MET A 18 6.92 -1.65 -1.65
C MET A 18 6.61 -0.91 -0.35
N GLY A 19 5.96 -1.55 0.63
CA GLY A 19 5.59 -0.89 1.87
C GLY A 19 6.80 -0.42 2.69
N LYS A 20 7.91 -1.17 2.67
CA LYS A 20 9.18 -0.75 3.26
C LYS A 20 9.74 0.49 2.55
N SER A 21 9.78 0.46 1.22
CA SER A 21 10.24 1.60 0.41
C SER A 21 9.37 2.85 0.66
N GLU A 22 8.05 2.70 0.72
CA GLU A 22 7.11 3.78 1.05
C GLU A 22 7.36 4.34 2.44
N SER A 23 7.49 3.48 3.45
CA SER A 23 7.74 3.88 4.85
C SER A 23 9.03 4.70 4.97
N SER A 24 10.13 4.20 4.40
CA SER A 24 11.42 4.90 4.40
C SER A 24 11.34 6.23 3.64
N ARG A 25 10.68 6.24 2.48
CA ARG A 25 10.54 7.45 1.68
C ARG A 25 9.71 8.50 2.41
N PHE A 26 8.57 8.13 3.01
CA PHE A 26 7.72 9.06 3.74
C PHE A 26 8.43 9.66 4.95
N ALA A 27 9.16 8.84 5.70
CA ALA A 27 9.99 9.32 6.81
C ALA A 27 11.06 10.31 6.32
N SER A 28 11.76 9.99 5.22
CA SER A 28 12.78 10.90 4.63
C SER A 28 12.19 12.22 4.10
N GLU A 29 10.90 12.25 3.78
CA GLU A 29 10.18 13.46 3.35
C GLU A 29 9.50 14.20 4.52
N GLY A 30 9.77 13.80 5.77
CA GLY A 30 9.39 14.54 6.99
C GLY A 30 8.08 14.07 7.66
N ALA A 31 7.50 12.95 7.23
CA ALA A 31 6.30 12.40 7.86
C ALA A 31 6.62 11.65 9.16
N LYS A 32 5.69 11.64 10.12
CA LYS A 32 5.66 10.67 11.22
C LYS A 32 4.98 9.40 10.70
N VAL A 33 5.69 8.29 10.65
CA VAL A 33 5.20 7.05 10.03
C VAL A 33 4.94 5.98 11.10
N VAL A 34 3.72 5.43 11.11
CA VAL A 34 3.37 4.22 11.86
C VAL A 34 3.36 3.06 10.88
N VAL A 35 4.15 2.03 11.15
CA VAL A 35 4.22 0.82 10.31
C VAL A 35 3.50 -0.32 11.01
N ALA A 36 2.50 -0.89 10.35
CA ALA A 36 1.74 -2.05 10.81
C ALA A 36 1.99 -3.22 9.85
N ASP A 37 2.46 -4.34 10.36
CA ASP A 37 2.75 -5.52 9.55
C ASP A 37 2.41 -6.79 10.32
N LEU A 38 2.10 -7.86 9.59
CA LEU A 38 1.93 -9.20 10.13
C LEU A 38 3.12 -9.99 9.59
N ASN A 39 4.22 -10.12 10.34
CA ASN A 39 5.33 -10.93 9.84
C ASN A 39 5.75 -12.03 10.82
N LEU A 40 5.98 -13.22 10.26
CA LEU A 40 7.24 -13.94 10.50
C LEU A 40 7.65 -14.86 9.31
N GLU A 41 6.73 -15.50 8.55
CA GLU A 41 7.11 -16.33 7.37
C GLU A 41 6.09 -16.37 6.18
N GLY A 42 4.85 -15.91 6.37
CA GLY A 42 3.72 -16.20 5.45
C GLY A 42 3.62 -15.39 4.14
N GLY A 43 4.60 -14.56 3.80
CA GLY A 43 4.60 -13.72 2.59
C GLY A 43 5.48 -14.23 1.44
N LEU A 44 6.14 -15.37 1.61
CA LEU A 44 7.25 -15.86 0.76
C LEU A 44 6.82 -16.59 -0.53
N VAL A 45 5.52 -16.65 -0.84
CA VAL A 45 5.06 -17.33 -2.06
C VAL A 45 4.47 -16.31 -3.03
N ALA A 46 5.24 -15.98 -4.07
CA ALA A 46 4.73 -15.28 -5.25
C ALA A 46 3.65 -16.15 -5.92
N GLN A 47 2.38 -15.78 -5.78
CA GLN A 47 1.35 -16.34 -6.64
C GLN A 47 1.15 -15.45 -7.86
N LYS A 48 1.24 -16.07 -9.04
CA LYS A 48 0.46 -15.63 -10.21
C LYS A 48 -1.00 -15.77 -9.81
N GLY A 49 -1.55 -14.73 -9.19
CA GLY A 49 -2.74 -14.86 -8.34
C GLY A 49 -4.03 -15.28 -9.05
N GLY A 50 -3.99 -15.50 -10.37
CA GLY A 50 -5.05 -16.15 -11.12
C GLY A 50 -6.38 -15.39 -11.04
N ALA A 51 -7.47 -16.13 -11.23
CA ALA A 51 -8.82 -15.56 -11.20
C ALA A 51 -9.15 -14.94 -9.83
N ALA A 52 -8.75 -15.57 -8.72
CA ALA A 52 -9.05 -15.11 -7.37
C ALA A 52 -8.37 -13.77 -7.05
N TYR A 53 -7.07 -13.63 -7.33
CA TYR A 53 -6.36 -12.36 -7.13
C TYR A 53 -6.87 -11.27 -8.07
N THR A 54 -7.13 -11.62 -9.33
CA THR A 54 -7.72 -10.66 -10.29
C THR A 54 -9.06 -10.14 -9.80
N ALA A 55 -9.96 -11.02 -9.35
CA ALA A 55 -11.25 -10.65 -8.78
C ALA A 55 -11.10 -9.77 -7.53
N ALA A 56 -10.23 -10.18 -6.59
CA ALA A 56 -9.95 -9.42 -5.38
C ALA A 56 -9.42 -8.01 -5.69
N LYS A 57 -8.47 -7.87 -6.62
CA LYS A 57 -7.90 -6.56 -6.99
C LYS A 57 -8.88 -5.67 -7.75
N HIS A 58 -9.79 -6.23 -8.56
CA HIS A 58 -10.92 -5.46 -9.11
C HIS A 58 -11.87 -4.98 -8.00
N GLY A 59 -12.11 -5.82 -6.99
CA GLY A 59 -12.85 -5.45 -5.78
C GLY A 59 -12.25 -4.23 -5.08
N VAL A 60 -10.91 -4.18 -4.92
CA VAL A 60 -10.20 -3.01 -4.34
C VAL A 60 -10.46 -1.74 -5.14
N VAL A 61 -10.46 -1.80 -6.48
CA VAL A 61 -10.73 -0.63 -7.33
C VAL A 61 -12.17 -0.14 -7.15
N GLY A 62 -13.15 -1.05 -7.18
CA GLY A 62 -14.56 -0.71 -6.95
C GLY A 62 -14.79 -0.11 -5.56
N TYR A 63 -14.20 -0.73 -4.53
CA TYR A 63 -14.31 -0.27 -3.15
C TYR A 63 -13.65 1.10 -2.95
N THR A 64 -12.51 1.34 -3.57
CA THR A 64 -11.83 2.66 -3.57
C THR A 64 -12.76 3.76 -4.09
N LYS A 65 -13.41 3.52 -5.24
CA LYS A 65 -14.35 4.47 -5.84
C LYS A 65 -15.56 4.71 -4.95
N HIS A 66 -16.09 3.64 -4.34
CA HIS A 66 -17.20 3.74 -3.39
C HIS A 66 -16.83 4.60 -2.18
N LEU A 67 -15.69 4.33 -1.53
CA LEU A 67 -15.22 5.11 -0.38
C LEU A 67 -14.97 6.58 -0.74
N ALA A 68 -14.37 6.83 -1.91
CA ALA A 68 -14.18 8.20 -2.39
C ALA A 68 -15.52 8.93 -2.53
N ALA A 69 -16.55 8.29 -3.11
CA ALA A 69 -17.87 8.87 -3.23
C ALA A 69 -18.50 9.14 -1.84
N VAL A 70 -18.50 8.14 -0.96
CA VAL A 70 -19.13 8.21 0.38
C VAL A 70 -18.49 9.26 1.28
N TYR A 71 -17.17 9.39 1.26
CA TYR A 71 -16.44 10.23 2.21
C TYR A 71 -15.96 11.56 1.63
N SER A 72 -16.24 11.83 0.34
CA SER A 72 -15.87 13.10 -0.32
C SER A 72 -16.37 14.34 0.43
N SER A 73 -17.61 14.32 0.92
CA SER A 73 -18.22 15.42 1.69
C SER A 73 -17.54 15.67 3.04
N LYS A 74 -16.77 14.70 3.55
CA LYS A 74 -15.95 14.82 4.76
C LYS A 74 -14.51 15.26 4.46
N GLY A 75 -14.21 15.64 3.21
CA GLY A 75 -12.87 16.05 2.78
C GLY A 75 -11.85 14.91 2.67
N ILE A 76 -12.31 13.65 2.72
CA ILE A 76 -11.43 12.47 2.65
C ILE A 76 -11.23 12.07 1.19
N LYS A 77 -9.97 11.95 0.78
CA LYS A 77 -9.59 11.44 -0.54
C LYS A 77 -9.16 9.98 -0.44
N VAL A 78 -9.69 9.14 -1.32
CA VAL A 78 -9.36 7.71 -1.36
C VAL A 78 -8.92 7.35 -2.78
N ASN A 79 -7.74 6.77 -2.90
CA ASN A 79 -7.14 6.37 -4.18
C ASN A 79 -6.48 5.01 -4.03
N ALA A 80 -6.33 4.29 -5.14
CA ALA A 80 -5.60 3.04 -5.22
C ALA A 80 -4.52 3.14 -6.29
N ILE A 81 -3.39 2.49 -6.05
CA ILE A 81 -2.31 2.33 -7.02
C ILE A 81 -2.36 0.90 -7.53
N ALA A 82 -2.35 0.73 -8.85
CA ALA A 82 -2.35 -0.56 -9.53
C ALA A 82 -1.01 -0.75 -10.26
N PRO A 83 0.04 -1.19 -9.56
CA PRO A 83 1.35 -1.36 -10.18
C PRO A 83 1.35 -2.53 -11.16
N GLY A 84 2.30 -2.49 -12.09
CA GLY A 84 2.72 -3.67 -12.84
C GLY A 84 3.61 -4.57 -11.97
N THR A 85 4.43 -5.40 -12.60
CA THR A 85 5.42 -6.21 -11.89
C THR A 85 6.46 -5.29 -11.23
N ILE A 86 6.71 -5.49 -9.94
CA ILE A 86 7.70 -4.74 -9.16
C ILE A 86 8.73 -5.70 -8.61
N GLN A 87 10.02 -5.35 -8.75
CA GLN A 87 11.12 -6.09 -8.13
C GLN A 87 11.05 -5.93 -6.61
N THR A 88 10.77 -7.02 -5.93
CA THR A 88 10.72 -7.12 -4.47
C THR A 88 11.31 -8.47 -4.04
N PRO A 89 11.68 -8.64 -2.77
CA PRO A 89 12.14 -9.93 -2.27
C PRO A 89 11.15 -11.09 -2.45
N ILE A 90 9.86 -10.83 -2.74
CA ILE A 90 8.86 -11.88 -3.03
C ILE A 90 8.97 -12.34 -4.50
N THR A 91 9.43 -11.47 -5.40
CA THR A 91 9.53 -11.75 -6.84
C THR A 91 10.92 -12.20 -7.28
N GLU A 92 11.90 -12.12 -6.38
CA GLU A 92 13.25 -12.63 -6.58
C GLU A 92 13.24 -14.09 -6.07
N GLU A 93 13.54 -15.05 -6.95
CA GLU A 93 13.71 -16.47 -6.62
C GLU A 93 14.91 -16.71 -5.69
#